data_AF-A0A0G1XN10-F1
#
_entry.id   AF-A0A0G1XN10-F1
#
_cell.length_a   1.000
_cell.length_b   1.000
_cell.length_c   1.000
_cell.angle_alpha   90.00
_cell.angle_beta   90.00
_cell.angle_gamma   90.00
#
_symmetry.space_group_name_H-M   'P 1'
#
loop_
_entity.id
_entity.type
_entity.pdbx_description
1 polymer ?
#
loop_
_entity_poly.entity_id
_entity_poly.type
_entity_poly.pdbx_seq_one_letter_code
_entity_poly.pdbx_strand_id
1 'polypeptide(L)'
;MAKKHTIQKTKEAMIKLPLSALRYLSRYPREKKIVVEIATDDIVRVNKAETLDEIIGSARLDYALGNYASHKTARSLIAALRA
;
A
#
# COMPACT_ATOMS: atom_id res chain seq x y z
N MET A 1 -0.45 -43.35 -7.10
CA MET A 1 -1.23 -42.14 -6.73
C MET A 1 -0.26 -40.96 -6.66
N ALA A 2 -0.33 -40.02 -7.60
CA ALA A 2 0.61 -38.90 -7.67
C ALA A 2 0.21 -37.77 -6.69
N LYS A 3 1.14 -37.33 -5.84
CA LYS A 3 0.96 -36.20 -4.93
C LYS A 3 0.79 -34.92 -5.77
N LYS A 4 -0.39 -34.31 -5.68
CA LYS A 4 -0.69 -32.99 -6.24
C LYS A 4 0.00 -31.93 -5.38
N HIS A 5 1.07 -31.31 -5.88
CA HIS A 5 1.65 -30.14 -5.23
C HIS A 5 0.72 -28.94 -5.44
N THR A 6 -0.10 -28.65 -4.44
CA THR A 6 -0.87 -27.41 -4.39
C THR A 6 0.11 -26.27 -4.16
N ILE A 7 0.50 -25.57 -5.23
CA ILE A 7 1.25 -24.31 -5.15
C ILE A 7 0.36 -23.33 -4.40
N GLN A 8 0.74 -22.99 -3.16
CA GLN A 8 0.07 -21.92 -2.43
C GLN A 8 0.23 -20.65 -3.25
N LYS A 9 -0.87 -20.08 -3.74
CA LYS A 9 -0.86 -18.75 -4.36
C LYS A 9 -0.30 -17.78 -3.33
N THR A 10 0.91 -17.27 -3.59
CA THR A 10 1.49 -16.15 -2.86
C THR A 10 0.45 -15.03 -2.82
N LYS A 11 0.20 -14.48 -1.63
CA LYS A 11 -0.66 -13.30 -1.46
C LYS A 11 -0.25 -12.27 -2.51
N GLU A 12 -1.19 -11.88 -3.37
CA GLU A 12 -0.94 -10.89 -4.41
C GLU A 12 -0.39 -9.62 -3.73
N ALA A 13 0.80 -9.19 -4.15
CA ALA A 13 1.38 -7.95 -3.65
C ALA A 13 0.53 -6.79 -4.16
N MET A 14 -0.11 -6.05 -3.25
CA MET A 14 -0.83 -4.84 -3.64
C MET A 14 0.17 -3.74 -3.98
N ILE A 15 0.18 -3.32 -5.25
CA ILE A 15 1.00 -2.22 -5.76
C ILE A 15 0.15 -0.95 -5.72
N LYS A 16 0.64 0.08 -5.04
CA LYS A 16 0.08 1.44 -5.06
C LYS A 16 0.52 2.13 -6.36
N LEU A 17 -0.45 2.58 -7.15
CA LEU A 17 -0.21 3.38 -8.35
C LEU A 17 -0.76 4.79 -8.15
N PRO A 18 0.09 5.82 -7.97
CA PRO A 18 -0.39 7.17 -7.85
C PRO A 18 -0.86 7.67 -9.21
N LEU A 19 -2.11 8.12 -9.30
CA LEU A 19 -2.71 8.60 -10.54
C LEU A 19 -1.97 9.81 -11.12
N SER A 20 -1.31 10.60 -10.28
CA SER A 20 -0.47 11.74 -10.69
C SER A 20 0.79 11.34 -11.45
N ALA A 21 1.28 10.11 -11.29
CA ALA A 21 2.45 9.60 -12.02
C ALA A 21 2.07 8.89 -13.33
N LEU A 22 0.77 8.75 -13.62
CA LEU A 22 0.29 8.12 -14.84
C LEU A 22 0.22 9.17 -15.96
N ARG A 23 1.00 8.96 -17.01
CA ARG A 23 0.89 9.73 -18.24
C ARG A 23 -0.15 9.07 -19.14
N TYR A 24 -1.22 9.79 -19.45
CA TYR A 24 -2.23 9.30 -20.38
C TYR A 24 -1.66 9.20 -21.80
N LEU A 25 -1.84 8.03 -22.43
CA LEU A 25 -1.44 7.81 -23.82
C LEU A 25 -2.65 7.75 -24.75
N SER A 26 -3.63 6.90 -24.43
CA SER A 26 -4.80 6.70 -25.28
C SER A 26 -5.98 6.10 -24.53
N ARG A 27 -7.16 6.15 -25.15
CA ARG A 27 -8.39 5.56 -24.65
C ARG A 27 -9.03 4.74 -25.75
N TYR A 28 -9.52 3.55 -25.38
CA TYR A 28 -10.29 2.67 -26.23
C TYR A 28 -11.75 2.71 -25.75
N PRO A 29 -12.62 3.54 -26.35
CA PRO A 29 -13.96 3.80 -25.82
C PRO A 29 -14.86 2.56 -25.85
N ARG A 30 -14.74 1.75 -26.90
CA ARG A 30 -15.53 0.50 -27.08
C ARG A 30 -15.25 -0.52 -26.00
N GLU A 31 -14.00 -0.61 -25.56
CA GLU A 31 -13.56 -1.58 -24.53
C GLU A 31 -13.57 -0.99 -23.12
N LYS A 32 -13.90 0.31 -22.97
CA LYS A 32 -13.81 1.06 -21.71
C LYS A 32 -12.42 0.99 -21.06
N LYS A 33 -11.36 0.95 -21.87
CA LYS A 33 -9.97 0.87 -21.40
C LYS A 33 -9.21 2.18 -21.65
N ILE A 34 -8.24 2.45 -20.79
CA ILE A 34 -7.25 3.53 -20.97
C ILE A 34 -5.85 2.91 -20.96
N VAL A 35 -4.97 3.43 -21.80
CA VAL A 35 -3.54 3.08 -21.79
C VAL A 35 -2.80 4.26 -21.19
N VAL A 36 -2.02 3.95 -20.15
CA VAL A 36 -1.22 4.91 -19.41
C VAL A 36 0.21 4.41 -19.35
N GLU A 37 1.14 5.35 -19.37
CA GLU A 37 2.57 5.11 -19.18
C GLU A 37 2.97 5.58 -17.79
N ILE A 38 3.87 4.83 -17.15
CA ILE A 38 4.46 5.18 -15.88
C ILE A 38 5.92 4.72 -15.88
N ALA A 39 6.81 5.55 -15.33
CA ALA A 39 8.19 5.15 -15.14
C ALA A 39 8.29 4.07 -14.06
N THR A 40 9.08 3.03 -14.31
CA THR A 40 9.28 1.95 -13.34
C THR A 40 9.86 2.46 -12.03
N ASP A 41 10.70 3.49 -12.08
CA ASP A 41 11.31 4.11 -10.92
C ASP A 41 10.28 4.78 -10.00
N ASP A 42 9.21 5.33 -10.58
CA ASP A 42 8.11 5.91 -9.82
C ASP A 42 7.28 4.85 -9.10
N ILE A 43 7.05 3.70 -9.74
CA ILE A 43 6.40 2.55 -9.10
C ILE A 43 7.23 2.08 -7.92
N VAL A 44 8.54 1.88 -8.12
CA VAL A 44 9.44 1.39 -7.07
C VAL A 44 9.51 2.40 -5.93
N ARG A 45 9.59 3.70 -6.22
CA ARG A 45 9.62 4.74 -5.18
C ARG A 45 8.37 4.73 -4.31
N VAL A 46 7.19 4.62 -4.91
CA VAL A 46 5.90 4.67 -4.17
C VAL A 46 5.63 3.38 -3.41
N ASN A 47 6.20 2.27 -3.87
CA ASN A 47 6.07 0.95 -3.25
C ASN A 47 7.32 0.52 -2.49
N LYS A 48 8.28 1.43 -2.31
CA LYS A 48 9.51 1.12 -1.59
C LYS A 48 9.12 0.79 -0.16
N ALA A 49 9.65 -0.32 0.35
CA ALA A 49 9.51 -0.65 1.75
C ALA A 49 10.10 0.51 2.57
N GLU A 50 9.26 1.14 3.39
CA GLU A 50 9.72 2.17 4.32
C GLU A 50 10.72 1.54 5.29
N THR A 51 11.82 2.24 5.48
CA THR A 51 12.83 1.87 6.48
C THR A 51 12.31 2.15 7.88
N LEU A 52 12.86 1.46 8.89
CA LEU A 52 12.48 1.71 10.29
C LEU A 52 12.67 3.18 10.70
N ASP A 53 13.70 3.84 10.18
CA ASP A 53 13.97 5.25 10.45
C ASP A 53 12.89 6.16 9.85
N GLU A 54 12.39 5.86 8.64
CA GLU A 54 11.27 6.57 8.02
C GLU A 54 9.97 6.38 8.82
N ILE A 55 9.71 5.17 9.31
CA ILE A 55 8.56 4.86 10.16
C ILE A 55 8.64 5.59 11.51
N ILE A 56 9.83 5.63 12.13
CA ILE A 56 10.03 6.35 13.38
C ILE A 56 9.88 7.86 13.16
N GLY A 57 10.40 8.37 12.03
CA GLY A 57 10.27 9.77 11.63
C GLY A 57 8.82 10.18 11.46
N SER A 58 8.01 9.40 10.72
CA SER A 58 6.59 9.66 10.53
C SER A 58 5.82 9.60 11.85
N ALA A 59 6.08 8.60 12.70
CA ALA A 59 5.46 8.48 14.02
C ALA A 59 5.75 9.69 14.93
N ARG A 60 6.97 10.26 14.88
CA ARG A 60 7.32 11.49 15.62
C ARG A 60 6.55 12.70 15.10
N LEU A 61 6.40 12.82 13.77
CA LEU A 61 5.61 13.89 13.16
C LEU A 61 4.13 13.77 13.53
N ASP A 62 3.55 12.57 13.44
CA ASP A 62 2.17 12.32 13.84
C ASP A 62 1.92 12.66 15.31
N TYR A 63 2.87 12.32 16.20
CA TYR A 63 2.82 12.73 17.60
C TYR A 63 2.83 14.25 17.77
N ALA A 64 3.72 14.95 17.06
CA ALA A 64 3.82 16.41 17.11
C ALA A 64 2.57 17.11 16.55
N LEU A 65 1.93 16.52 15.55
CA LEU A 65 0.70 17.03 14.94
C LEU A 65 -0.57 16.66 15.72
N GLY A 66 -0.44 15.89 16.82
CA GLY A 66 -1.59 15.40 17.59
C GLY A 66 -2.39 14.31 16.86
N ASN A 67 -1.86 13.75 15.77
CA ASN A 67 -2.47 12.69 14.98
C ASN A 67 -2.20 11.31 15.60
N TYR A 68 -2.62 11.12 16.86
CA TYR A 68 -2.44 9.87 17.59
C TYR A 68 -3.65 9.54 18.47
N ALA A 69 -3.88 8.25 18.69
CA ALA A 69 -4.90 7.77 19.62
C ALA A 69 -4.23 7.29 20.91
N SER A 70 -4.63 7.85 22.05
CA SER A 70 -4.21 7.37 23.37
C SER A 70 -5.27 6.44 23.95
N HIS A 71 -4.86 5.24 24.33
CA HIS A 71 -5.73 4.25 24.97
C HIS A 71 -5.32 4.05 26.43
N LYS A 72 -6.24 4.30 27.36
CA LYS A 72 -5.97 4.15 28.80
C LYS A 72 -6.01 2.70 29.28
N THR A 73 -6.60 1.79 28.49
CA THR A 73 -6.71 0.36 28.84
C THR A 73 -6.32 -0.51 27.67
N ALA A 74 -5.70 -1.66 27.96
CA ALA A 74 -5.35 -2.66 26.97
C ALA A 74 -6.58 -3.12 26.16
N ARG A 75 -7.74 -3.27 26.81
CA ARG A 75 -9.01 -3.62 26.15
C ARG A 75 -9.42 -2.60 25.09
N SER A 76 -9.28 -1.30 25.38
CA SER A 76 -9.61 -0.24 24.42
C SER A 76 -8.65 -0.20 23.23
N LEU A 77 -7.36 -0.48 23.46
CA LEU A 77 -6.38 -0.61 22.38
C LEU A 77 -6.69 -1.79 21.47
N ILE A 78 -6.95 -2.97 22.06
CA ILE A 78 -7.28 -4.19 21.31
C ILE A 78 -8.56 -4.01 20.49
N ALA A 79 -9.55 -3.29 21.01
CA ALA A 79 -10.78 -3.00 20.27
C ALA A 79 -10.51 -2.10 19.04
N ALA A 80 -9.67 -1.07 19.18
CA ALA A 80 -9.31 -0.19 18.08
C ALA A 80 -8.51 -0.89 16.97
N LEU A 81 -7.63 -1.83 17.33
CA LEU A 81 -6.82 -2.60 16.37
C LEU A 81 -7.60 -3.69 15.60
N ARG A 82 -8.82 -4.01 16.04
CA ARG A 82 -9.67 -5.03 15.43
C ARG A 82 -10.80 -4.44 14.56
N ALA A 83 -11.01 -3.13 14.62
CA ALA A 83 -11.98 -2.40 13.82
C ALA A 83 -11.42 -2.16 12.41
#